data_AF-A0A225WE71-F1
#
_entry.id   AF-A0A225WE71-F1
#
_cell.length_a   1.000
_cell.length_b   1.000
_cell.length_c   1.000
_cell.angle_alpha   90.00
_cell.angle_beta   90.00
_cell.angle_gamma   90.00
#
_symmetry.space_group_name_H-M   'P 1'
#
loop_
_entity.id
_entity.type
_entity.pdbx_description
1 polymer ?
#
loop_
_entity_poly.entity_id
_entity_poly.type
_entity_poly.pdbx_seq_one_letter_code
_entity_poly.pdbx_strand_id
1 'polypeptide(L)'
;MADAACVSLVQERNVVASAGIGKNMSTKVKSSDGLPTALVMVDGARRHVKINNGTRYTVAGTDWMLRGERVKGVALVDHVDHVEGIGGFLLDELGVWSFDMINVFGQKVTMTAGIVDGCTDEFLVGVDFLESHGASIDFESGKLRYVESKCEVVVPFQASGEHDNKRVAIPIDVAVAVPDGEEGVFAPTTDTVTRVQNGKALVPAVNAHGGPIKLPRKKELGV
;
A
#
# COMPACT_ATOMS: atom_id res chain seq x y z
N MET A 1 3.04 32.88 2.81
CA MET A 1 1.71 32.31 2.55
C MET A 1 1.93 30.82 2.36
N ALA A 2 1.61 30.01 3.37
CA ALA A 2 1.74 28.57 3.29
C ALA A 2 0.46 28.03 2.64
N ASP A 3 0.59 27.46 1.45
CA ASP A 3 -0.51 26.81 0.75
C ASP A 3 -0.78 25.48 1.47
N ALA A 4 -1.98 25.32 2.02
CA ALA A 4 -2.35 24.16 2.80
C ALA A 4 -2.66 22.99 1.86
N ALA A 5 -1.76 22.02 1.78
CA ALA A 5 -2.00 20.77 1.09
C ALA A 5 -3.12 19.98 1.80
N CYS A 6 -4.15 19.58 1.06
CA CYS A 6 -5.37 18.96 1.57
C CYS A 6 -5.33 17.42 1.41
N VAL A 7 -5.34 16.67 2.51
CA VAL A 7 -5.72 15.26 2.63
C VAL A 7 -7.18 15.21 3.13
N SER A 8 -7.92 14.10 3.05
CA SER A 8 -9.21 13.97 3.73
C SER A 8 -9.13 12.73 4.60
N LEU A 9 -8.81 12.91 5.89
CA LEU A 9 -8.97 11.87 6.90
C LEU A 9 -10.39 12.02 7.48
N VAL A 10 -11.26 11.05 7.22
CA VAL A 10 -12.66 11.11 7.66
C VAL A 10 -12.78 10.41 9.01
N GLN A 11 -13.35 11.10 9.99
CA GLN A 11 -13.72 10.50 11.28
C GLN A 11 -15.03 9.73 11.09
N GLU A 12 -14.95 8.40 11.05
CA GLU A 12 -16.14 7.54 11.11
C GLU A 12 -16.57 7.37 12.57
N ARG A 13 -17.74 7.91 12.90
CA ARG A 13 -18.38 7.69 14.22
C ARG A 13 -19.25 6.45 14.15
N ASN A 14 -18.74 5.32 14.62
CA ASN A 14 -19.57 4.13 14.82
C ASN A 14 -20.40 4.28 16.10
N VAL A 15 -21.71 4.52 15.95
CA VAL A 15 -22.65 4.40 17.08
C VAL A 15 -22.99 2.92 17.24
N VAL A 16 -22.24 2.22 18.09
CA VAL A 16 -22.69 0.92 18.57
C VAL A 16 -23.82 1.19 19.56
N ALA A 17 -25.05 0.87 19.16
CA ALA A 17 -26.20 0.91 20.05
C ALA A 17 -26.14 -0.28 21.02
N SER A 18 -25.41 -0.15 22.13
CA SER A 18 -25.61 -0.99 23.30
C SER A 18 -26.52 -0.25 24.28
N ALA A 19 -27.63 -0.88 24.63
CA ALA A 19 -28.51 -0.41 25.68
C ALA A 19 -27.78 -0.53 27.04
N GLY A 20 -27.47 0.60 27.66
CA GLY A 20 -27.09 0.70 29.07
C GLY A 20 -25.59 0.77 29.36
N ILE A 21 -25.22 1.90 29.99
CA ILE A 21 -23.97 2.18 30.74
C ILE A 21 -22.70 2.36 29.89
N GLY A 22 -22.26 3.62 29.77
CA GLY A 22 -20.94 4.01 29.27
C GLY A 22 -20.82 4.01 27.74
N LYS A 23 -21.18 5.13 27.10
CA LYS A 23 -21.03 5.30 25.65
C LYS A 23 -19.55 5.53 25.32
N ASN A 24 -18.75 4.45 25.23
CA ASN A 24 -17.41 4.51 24.65
C ASN A 24 -17.56 4.77 23.15
N MET A 25 -17.51 6.05 22.76
CA MET A 25 -17.44 6.43 21.35
C MET A 25 -16.01 6.17 20.86
N SER A 26 -15.78 5.03 20.22
CA SER A 26 -14.52 4.80 19.48
C SER A 26 -14.61 5.52 18.13
N THR A 27 -13.84 6.58 17.97
CA THR A 27 -13.71 7.28 16.68
C THR A 27 -12.61 6.62 15.88
N LYS A 28 -12.95 5.99 14.75
CA LYS A 28 -11.96 5.41 13.84
C LYS A 28 -11.66 6.42 12.74
N VAL A 29 -10.38 6.67 12.49
CA VAL A 29 -9.92 7.55 11.42
C VAL A 29 -9.48 6.69 10.23
N LYS A 30 -9.92 7.07 9.04
CA LYS A 30 -9.53 6.45 7.76
C LYS A 30 -9.23 7.53 6.73
N SER A 31 -8.46 7.18 5.70
CA SER A 31 -8.34 8.06 4.54
C SER A 31 -9.62 8.02 3.70
N SER A 32 -9.87 9.10 2.96
CA SER A 32 -10.86 9.10 1.88
C SER A 32 -10.62 7.96 0.90
N ASP A 33 -11.72 7.40 0.38
CA ASP A 33 -11.71 6.53 -0.78
C ASP A 33 -11.15 7.30 -1.99
N GLY A 34 -10.33 6.62 -2.79
CA GLY A 34 -9.90 7.09 -4.11
C GLY A 34 -8.42 7.47 -4.29
N LEU A 35 -7.61 7.42 -3.22
CA LEU A 35 -6.17 7.56 -3.35
C LEU A 35 -5.57 6.44 -4.22
N PRO A 36 -4.51 6.72 -5.01
CA PRO A 36 -3.74 5.70 -5.69
C PRO A 36 -3.31 4.62 -4.71
N THR A 37 -3.80 3.40 -4.92
CA THR A 37 -3.63 2.30 -3.97
C THR A 37 -2.81 1.19 -4.62
N ALA A 38 -1.64 0.91 -4.05
CA ALA A 38 -0.81 -0.21 -4.43
C ALA A 38 -1.12 -1.43 -3.55
N LEU A 39 -0.90 -2.62 -4.11
CA LEU A 39 -0.96 -3.87 -3.38
C LEU A 39 0.44 -4.38 -3.09
N VAL A 40 0.69 -4.72 -1.84
CA VAL A 40 1.96 -5.26 -1.36
C VAL A 40 1.73 -6.54 -0.57
N MET A 41 2.74 -7.39 -0.52
CA MET A 41 2.78 -8.57 0.35
C MET A 41 3.66 -8.25 1.56
N VAL A 42 3.11 -8.44 2.75
CA VAL A 42 3.80 -8.28 4.04
C VAL A 42 3.29 -9.35 4.99
N ASP A 43 4.20 -10.04 5.69
CA ASP A 43 3.86 -11.15 6.59
C ASP A 43 2.94 -12.22 5.94
N GLY A 44 3.25 -12.59 4.69
CA GLY A 44 2.48 -13.56 3.91
C GLY A 44 1.07 -13.10 3.48
N ALA A 45 0.65 -11.88 3.83
CA ALA A 45 -0.67 -11.35 3.53
C ALA A 45 -0.61 -10.17 2.56
N ARG A 46 -1.64 -10.03 1.72
CA ARG A 46 -1.82 -8.88 0.84
C ARG A 46 -2.36 -7.69 1.63
N ARG A 47 -1.75 -6.52 1.46
CA ARG A 47 -2.14 -5.27 2.11
C ARG A 47 -2.13 -4.13 1.11
N HIS A 48 -2.95 -3.12 1.38
CA HIS A 48 -3.03 -1.91 0.60
C HIS A 48 -2.13 -0.85 1.21
N VAL A 49 -1.37 -0.17 0.36
CA VAL A 49 -0.66 1.07 0.71
C VAL A 49 -1.14 2.17 -0.23
N LYS A 50 -1.51 3.32 0.32
CA LYS A 50 -2.08 4.44 -0.43
C LYS A 50 -1.03 5.51 -0.61
N ILE A 51 -0.87 5.99 -1.84
CA ILE A 51 0.08 7.07 -2.15
C ILE A 51 -0.61 8.40 -1.94
N ASN A 52 -0.08 9.21 -1.02
CA ASN A 52 -0.73 10.43 -0.58
C ASN A 52 0.26 11.60 -0.54
N ASN A 53 0.30 12.37 -1.63
CA ASN A 53 1.13 13.57 -1.72
C ASN A 53 0.68 14.72 -0.79
N GLY A 54 -0.50 14.60 -0.14
CA GLY A 54 -0.95 15.59 0.84
C GLY A 54 -0.42 15.32 2.26
N THR A 55 0.15 14.15 2.54
CA THR A 55 0.81 13.86 3.83
C THR A 55 2.29 14.16 3.74
N ARG A 56 2.82 15.00 4.65
CA ARG A 56 4.26 15.26 4.73
C ARG A 56 5.08 14.02 5.07
N TYR A 57 4.56 13.21 5.99
CA TYR A 57 5.22 12.02 6.51
C TYR A 57 4.45 10.75 6.15
N THR A 58 5.19 9.68 5.95
CA THR A 58 4.65 8.33 5.77
C THR A 58 4.13 7.84 7.11
N VAL A 59 2.86 7.43 7.15
CA VAL A 59 2.17 7.04 8.39
C VAL A 59 1.40 5.74 8.20
N ALA A 60 1.28 4.97 9.27
CA ALA A 60 0.50 3.75 9.29
C ALA A 60 -0.34 3.66 10.58
N GLY A 61 -1.45 2.94 10.51
CA GLY A 61 -2.29 2.67 11.66
C GLY A 61 -1.71 1.59 12.57
N THR A 62 -2.29 1.48 13.75
CA THR A 62 -1.84 0.58 14.84
C THR A 62 -1.81 -0.91 14.46
N ASP A 63 -2.65 -1.36 13.52
CA ASP A 63 -2.63 -2.77 13.06
C ASP A 63 -1.31 -3.14 12.37
N TRP A 64 -0.60 -2.15 11.81
CA TRP A 64 0.68 -2.37 11.15
C TRP A 64 1.84 -2.66 12.10
N MET A 65 1.71 -2.35 13.41
CA MET A 65 2.77 -2.64 14.39
C MET A 65 3.19 -4.11 14.44
N LEU A 66 2.26 -5.04 14.14
CA LEU A 66 2.52 -6.48 14.11
C LEU A 66 3.27 -6.95 12.85
N ARG A 67 3.46 -6.07 11.87
CA ARG A 67 3.98 -6.37 10.51
C ARG A 67 5.32 -5.72 10.20
N GLY A 68 5.83 -4.93 11.14
CA GLY A 68 7.10 -4.22 11.00
C GLY A 68 7.90 -4.27 12.28
N GLU A 69 9.10 -3.72 12.21
CA GLU A 69 10.01 -3.66 13.34
C GLU A 69 10.10 -2.23 13.86
N ARG A 70 9.95 -2.06 15.18
CA ARG A 70 10.09 -0.74 15.80
C ARG A 70 11.52 -0.25 15.65
N VAL A 71 11.69 0.92 15.04
CA VAL A 71 13.01 1.54 14.87
C VAL A 71 13.45 2.14 16.21
N LYS A 72 14.63 1.73 16.70
CA LYS A 72 15.21 2.26 17.94
C LYS A 72 15.97 3.55 17.66
N GLY A 73 15.82 4.55 18.53
CA GLY A 73 16.59 5.80 18.46
C GLY A 73 16.15 6.79 17.39
N VAL A 74 15.17 6.43 16.55
CA VAL A 74 14.44 7.37 15.70
C VAL A 74 13.15 7.72 16.43
N ALA A 75 13.20 8.75 17.27
CA ALA A 75 12.02 9.59 17.45
C ALA A 75 11.83 10.29 16.11
N LEU A 76 10.61 10.36 15.57
CA LEU A 76 10.28 11.25 14.47
C LEU A 76 10.40 12.68 14.99
N VAL A 77 11.65 13.15 15.11
CA VAL A 77 12.05 14.41 15.73
C VAL A 77 11.68 14.46 17.22
N ASP A 78 12.50 15.12 18.05
CA ASP A 78 12.22 15.34 19.49
C ASP A 78 10.92 16.15 19.78
N HIS A 79 10.04 16.39 18.79
CA HIS A 79 8.90 17.31 18.89
C HIS A 79 7.69 17.01 17.97
N VAL A 80 7.37 15.75 17.65
CA VAL A 80 6.07 15.41 17.02
C VAL A 80 5.30 14.47 17.93
N ASP A 81 4.72 15.01 19.01
CA ASP A 81 3.80 14.26 19.88
C ASP A 81 2.47 13.95 19.16
N HIS A 82 2.17 14.69 18.08
CA HIS A 82 0.90 14.60 17.39
C HIS A 82 1.02 14.75 15.87
N VAL A 83 0.29 13.91 15.14
CA VAL A 83 0.03 14.04 13.71
C VAL A 83 -1.26 14.83 13.52
N GLU A 84 -1.19 15.98 12.85
CA GLU A 84 -2.35 16.77 12.49
C GLU A 84 -3.05 16.18 11.26
N GLY A 85 -4.27 15.69 11.44
CA GLY A 85 -5.16 15.29 10.37
C GLY A 85 -5.91 16.46 9.75
N ILE A 86 -6.57 16.21 8.61
CA ILE A 86 -7.34 17.28 7.95
C ILE A 86 -8.66 17.48 8.67
N GLY A 87 -8.81 18.68 9.20
CA GLY A 87 -9.81 19.02 10.21
C GLY A 87 -9.18 19.55 11.50
N GLY A 88 -7.84 19.59 11.59
CA GLY A 88 -7.11 20.16 12.72
C GLY A 88 -7.14 19.28 13.97
N PHE A 89 -7.47 17.99 13.83
CA PHE A 89 -7.43 17.05 14.94
C PHE A 89 -6.02 16.46 15.08
N LEU A 90 -5.57 16.38 16.31
CA LEU A 90 -4.27 15.82 16.70
C LEU A 90 -4.46 14.34 17.02
N LEU A 91 -3.63 13.49 16.43
CA LEU A 91 -3.54 12.06 16.74
C LEU A 91 -2.17 11.75 17.33
N ASP A 92 -2.11 10.92 18.36
CA ASP A 92 -0.86 10.60 19.04
C ASP A 92 0.02 9.68 18.17
N GLU A 93 1.30 10.02 18.05
CA GLU A 93 2.28 9.16 17.39
C GLU A 93 2.90 8.18 18.41
N LEU A 94 2.84 6.88 18.13
CA LEU A 94 3.39 5.82 18.99
C LEU A 94 4.88 5.53 18.70
N GLY A 95 5.39 6.09 17.60
CA GLY A 95 6.78 6.02 17.13
C GLY A 95 6.92 5.42 15.73
N VAL A 96 8.16 5.16 15.32
CA VAL A 96 8.51 4.75 13.94
C VAL A 96 8.73 3.26 13.80
N TRP A 97 8.15 2.67 12.76
CA TRP A 97 8.34 1.28 12.36
C TRP A 97 8.95 1.19 10.96
N SER A 98 9.80 0.19 10.76
CA SER A 98 10.34 -0.19 9.45
C SER A 98 9.58 -1.41 8.91
N PHE A 99 9.31 -1.39 7.61
CA PHE A 99 8.53 -2.40 6.90
C PHE A 99 9.29 -2.90 5.69
N ASP A 100 9.45 -4.22 5.62
CA ASP A 100 9.91 -4.93 4.43
C ASP A 100 8.69 -5.50 3.72
N MET A 101 8.42 -4.99 2.52
CA MET A 101 7.26 -5.37 1.71
C MET A 101 7.71 -5.88 0.35
N ILE A 102 6.90 -6.72 -0.29
CA ILE A 102 7.13 -7.19 -1.66
C ILE A 102 6.01 -6.68 -2.56
N ASN A 103 6.36 -5.98 -3.63
CA ASN A 103 5.37 -5.53 -4.62
C ASN A 103 4.91 -6.70 -5.53
N VAL A 104 3.94 -6.44 -6.42
CA VAL A 104 3.42 -7.48 -7.33
C VAL A 104 4.42 -7.97 -8.38
N PHE A 105 5.54 -7.26 -8.56
CA PHE A 105 6.66 -7.67 -9.41
C PHE A 105 7.75 -8.43 -8.63
N GLY A 106 7.50 -8.80 -7.38
CA GLY A 106 8.47 -9.52 -6.55
C GLY A 106 9.62 -8.65 -6.03
N GLN A 107 9.57 -7.33 -6.25
CA GLN A 107 10.63 -6.41 -5.81
C GLN A 107 10.40 -6.03 -4.35
N LYS A 108 11.51 -5.94 -3.60
CA LYS A 108 11.49 -5.44 -2.23
C LYS A 108 11.24 -3.94 -2.20
N VAL A 109 10.30 -3.52 -1.37
CA VAL A 109 9.94 -2.13 -1.08
C VAL A 109 10.13 -1.94 0.42
N THR A 110 11.15 -1.17 0.82
CA THR A 110 11.46 -0.88 2.23
C THR A 110 10.95 0.50 2.58
N MET A 111 10.20 0.63 3.67
CA MET A 111 9.63 1.92 4.09
C MET A 111 9.65 2.08 5.61
N THR A 112 9.90 3.30 6.09
CA THR A 112 9.64 3.67 7.48
C THR A 112 8.34 4.46 7.58
N ALA A 113 7.53 4.21 8.60
CA ALA A 113 6.30 4.94 8.85
C ALA A 113 6.12 5.24 10.34
N GLY A 114 5.59 6.44 10.64
CA GLY A 114 5.09 6.77 11.97
C GLY A 114 3.78 6.03 12.24
N ILE A 115 3.67 5.39 13.40
CA ILE A 115 2.43 4.72 13.83
C ILE A 115 1.55 5.74 14.54
N VAL A 116 0.32 5.89 14.04
CA VAL A 116 -0.62 6.89 14.55
C VAL A 116 -1.78 6.21 15.26
N ASP A 117 -2.05 6.60 16.51
CA ASP A 117 -3.19 6.13 17.28
C ASP A 117 -4.51 6.66 16.69
N GLY A 118 -5.59 5.87 16.79
CA GLY A 118 -6.89 6.18 16.18
C GLY A 118 -7.00 5.85 14.68
N CYS A 119 -5.89 5.57 14.00
CA CYS A 119 -5.81 4.91 12.70
C CYS A 119 -5.56 3.41 12.91
N THR A 120 -6.25 2.52 12.18
CA THR A 120 -6.05 1.06 12.36
C THR A 120 -5.32 0.41 11.18
N ASP A 121 -5.97 0.25 10.03
CA ASP A 121 -5.49 -0.58 8.92
C ASP A 121 -4.87 0.21 7.77
N GLU A 122 -4.92 1.53 7.82
CA GLU A 122 -4.40 2.42 6.78
C GLU A 122 -2.87 2.49 6.77
N PHE A 123 -2.30 2.62 5.57
CA PHE A 123 -0.89 2.92 5.34
C PHE A 123 -0.81 3.98 4.25
N LEU A 124 -0.29 5.16 4.60
CA LEU A 124 -0.21 6.33 3.72
C LEU A 124 1.26 6.63 3.43
N VAL A 125 1.63 6.52 2.16
CA VAL A 125 2.95 6.94 1.66
C VAL A 125 2.95 8.45 1.52
N GLY A 126 3.78 9.10 2.33
CA GLY A 126 3.92 10.55 2.39
C GLY A 126 5.00 11.08 1.45
N VAL A 127 5.11 12.41 1.45
CA VAL A 127 6.09 13.16 0.66
C VAL A 127 7.52 12.82 1.08
N ASP A 128 7.79 12.57 2.36
CA ASP A 128 9.09 12.11 2.87
C ASP A 128 9.68 10.91 2.11
N PHE A 129 8.87 9.88 1.85
CA PHE A 129 9.28 8.71 1.07
C PHE A 129 9.47 9.09 -0.40
N LEU A 130 8.51 9.82 -0.97
CA LEU A 130 8.53 10.20 -2.39
C LEU A 130 9.76 11.06 -2.72
N GLU A 131 10.08 12.06 -1.90
CA GLU A 131 11.20 12.96 -2.10
C GLU A 131 12.54 12.27 -1.84
N SER A 132 12.66 11.50 -0.75
CA SER A 132 13.91 10.80 -0.42
C SER A 132 14.36 9.81 -1.50
N HIS A 133 13.40 9.21 -2.22
CA HIS A 133 13.66 8.27 -3.31
C HIS A 133 13.63 8.92 -4.70
N GLY A 134 13.37 10.23 -4.81
CA GLY A 134 13.17 10.90 -6.10
C GLY A 134 12.07 10.23 -6.93
N ALA A 135 11.02 9.77 -6.27
CA ALA A 135 9.99 8.93 -6.87
C ALA A 135 9.15 9.72 -7.89
N SER A 136 8.85 9.09 -9.02
CA SER A 136 7.93 9.60 -10.02
C SER A 136 6.61 8.84 -9.95
N ILE A 137 5.49 9.56 -10.00
CA ILE A 137 4.14 8.98 -10.01
C ILE A 137 3.54 9.24 -11.38
N ASP A 138 3.17 8.16 -12.06
CA ASP A 138 2.58 8.18 -13.39
C ASP A 138 1.17 7.59 -13.32
N PHE A 139 0.18 8.48 -13.34
CA PHE A 139 -1.24 8.13 -13.24
C PHE A 139 -1.78 7.50 -14.53
N GLU A 140 -1.16 7.75 -15.68
CA GLU A 140 -1.58 7.16 -16.95
C GLU A 140 -1.21 5.68 -16.99
N SER A 141 0.02 5.34 -16.58
CA SER A 141 0.45 3.95 -16.50
C SER A 141 0.12 3.27 -15.17
N GLY A 142 -0.36 4.02 -14.17
CA GLY A 142 -0.69 3.50 -12.84
C GLY A 142 0.55 2.98 -12.10
N LYS A 143 1.68 3.69 -12.17
CA LYS A 143 2.97 3.25 -11.63
C LYS A 143 3.66 4.35 -10.84
N LEU A 144 4.15 4.00 -9.65
CA LEU A 144 5.15 4.75 -8.91
C LEU A 144 6.51 4.11 -9.21
N ARG A 145 7.51 4.94 -9.56
CA ARG A 145 8.86 4.47 -9.91
C ARG A 145 9.91 5.23 -9.12
N TYR A 146 10.89 4.52 -8.61
CA TYR A 146 12.08 5.10 -7.99
C TYR A 146 13.29 4.20 -8.21
N VAL A 147 14.49 4.70 -7.92
CA VAL A 147 15.73 3.92 -8.04
C VAL A 147 16.28 3.65 -6.65
N GLU A 148 16.50 2.37 -6.33
CA GLU A 148 17.14 1.96 -5.10
C GLU A 148 18.30 1.00 -5.41
N SER A 149 19.47 1.26 -4.84
CA SER A 149 20.70 0.48 -5.11
C SER A 149 21.03 0.32 -6.60
N LYS A 150 20.73 1.35 -7.43
CA LYS A 150 20.85 1.36 -8.91
C LYS A 150 19.86 0.44 -9.66
N CYS A 151 18.91 -0.15 -8.97
CA CYS A 151 17.82 -0.92 -9.57
C CYS A 151 16.54 -0.08 -9.57
N GLU A 152 15.79 -0.11 -10.68
CA GLU A 152 14.47 0.52 -10.74
C GLU A 152 13.47 -0.34 -9.95
N VAL A 153 12.77 0.30 -9.00
CA VAL A 153 11.63 -0.26 -8.31
C VAL A 153 10.36 0.33 -8.90
N VAL A 154 9.43 -0.54 -9.32
CA VAL A 154 8.17 -0.16 -9.95
C VAL A 154 7.04 -0.64 -9.04
N VAL A 155 6.32 0.28 -8.41
CA VAL A 155 5.15 -0.04 -7.58
C VAL A 155 3.88 0.31 -8.36
N PRO A 156 3.17 -0.68 -8.93
CA PRO A 156 1.93 -0.42 -9.62
C PRO A 156 0.81 -0.12 -8.62
N PHE A 157 -0.07 0.80 -8.99
CA PHE A 157 -1.20 1.22 -8.17
C PHE A 157 -2.48 1.33 -9.01
N GLN A 158 -3.60 1.26 -8.33
CA GLN A 158 -4.91 1.57 -8.90
C GLN A 158 -5.36 2.95 -8.40
N ALA A 159 -5.64 3.86 -9.32
CA ALA A 159 -6.35 5.11 -9.02
C ALA A 159 -7.86 4.94 -9.24
N SER A 160 -8.70 5.60 -8.43
CA SER A 160 -10.12 5.74 -8.74
C SER A 160 -10.31 6.88 -9.75
N GLY A 161 -10.59 6.53 -11.00
CA GLY A 161 -11.01 7.47 -12.03
C GLY A 161 -12.01 6.78 -12.95
N GLU A 162 -12.97 7.56 -13.46
CA GLU A 162 -14.04 7.16 -14.39
C GLU A 162 -13.52 6.68 -15.76
N HIS A 163 -12.21 6.81 -16.01
CA HIS A 163 -11.57 6.28 -17.22
C HIS A 163 -11.21 4.80 -17.04
N ASP A 164 -12.09 3.95 -17.55
CA ASP A 164 -12.09 2.48 -17.47
C ASP A 164 -10.96 1.78 -18.27
N ASN A 165 -9.83 2.45 -18.52
CA ASN A 165 -8.70 1.92 -19.27
C ASN A 165 -7.53 1.52 -18.35
N LYS A 166 -7.82 0.86 -17.23
CA LYS A 166 -6.83 0.58 -16.17
C LYS A 166 -5.83 -0.51 -16.57
N ARG A 167 -4.69 -0.10 -17.12
CA ARG A 167 -3.48 -0.93 -17.28
C ARG A 167 -2.78 -1.17 -15.95
N VAL A 168 -3.47 -1.75 -14.98
CA VAL A 168 -2.92 -2.02 -13.65
C VAL A 168 -2.45 -3.47 -13.60
N ALA A 169 -1.22 -3.67 -13.10
CA ALA A 169 -0.72 -5.00 -12.78
C ALA A 169 -1.48 -5.54 -11.57
N ILE A 170 -2.31 -6.56 -11.79
CA ILE A 170 -2.99 -7.29 -10.72
C ILE A 170 -2.29 -8.63 -10.51
N PRO A 171 -2.00 -9.03 -9.27
CA PRO A 171 -1.39 -10.32 -9.02
C PRO A 171 -2.45 -11.42 -9.19
N ILE A 172 -2.19 -12.39 -10.07
CA ILE A 172 -3.04 -13.56 -10.33
C ILE A 172 -2.33 -14.85 -9.91
N ASP A 173 -3.09 -15.81 -9.39
CA ASP A 173 -2.59 -17.15 -9.10
C ASP A 173 -2.57 -17.96 -10.41
N VAL A 174 -1.40 -18.45 -10.80
CA VAL A 174 -1.23 -19.39 -11.91
C VAL A 174 -0.84 -20.73 -11.34
N ALA A 175 -1.57 -21.79 -11.69
CA ALA A 175 -1.21 -23.14 -11.30
C ALA A 175 0.06 -23.57 -12.04
N VAL A 176 1.02 -24.14 -11.32
CA VAL A 176 2.31 -24.58 -11.86
C VAL A 176 2.64 -25.97 -11.32
N ALA A 177 3.12 -26.84 -12.20
CA ALA A 177 3.45 -28.22 -11.90
C ALA A 177 4.90 -28.38 -11.42
N VAL A 178 5.30 -27.60 -10.42
CA VAL A 178 6.62 -27.69 -9.77
C VAL A 178 6.47 -27.71 -8.25
N PRO A 179 7.44 -28.26 -7.50
CA PRO A 179 7.38 -28.29 -6.05
C PRO A 179 7.23 -26.90 -5.40
N ASP A 180 6.61 -26.86 -4.23
CA ASP A 180 6.55 -25.65 -3.43
C ASP A 180 7.97 -25.20 -3.02
N GLY A 181 8.19 -23.89 -3.03
CA GLY A 181 9.50 -23.29 -2.76
C GLY A 181 10.34 -23.02 -4.01
N GLU A 182 10.01 -23.63 -5.15
CA GLU A 182 10.68 -23.34 -6.43
C GLU A 182 10.46 -21.88 -6.85
N GLU A 183 11.53 -21.24 -7.32
CA GLU A 183 11.49 -19.90 -7.87
C GLU A 183 11.52 -19.93 -9.40
N GLY A 184 10.68 -19.12 -10.04
CA GLY A 184 10.62 -18.96 -11.49
C GLY A 184 10.45 -17.51 -11.88
N VAL A 185 10.96 -17.14 -13.06
CA VAL A 185 10.81 -15.79 -13.61
C VAL A 185 9.58 -15.72 -14.52
N PHE A 186 8.71 -14.75 -14.24
CA PHE A 186 7.61 -14.35 -15.11
C PHE A 186 7.97 -13.03 -15.80
N ALA A 187 8.02 -13.01 -17.13
CA ALA A 187 8.51 -11.87 -17.91
C ALA A 187 7.50 -11.38 -18.98
N PRO A 188 6.37 -10.78 -18.59
CA PRO A 188 5.40 -10.22 -19.54
C PRO A 188 5.80 -8.81 -20.00
N THR A 189 6.56 -8.08 -19.19
CA THR A 189 7.01 -6.68 -19.43
C THR A 189 8.22 -6.32 -18.57
N THR A 190 8.30 -6.87 -17.36
CA THR A 190 9.45 -6.78 -16.45
C THR A 190 9.65 -8.15 -15.80
N ASP A 191 10.92 -8.56 -15.62
CA ASP A 191 11.25 -9.82 -14.99
C ASP A 191 10.78 -9.81 -13.53
N THR A 192 9.85 -10.71 -13.22
CA THR A 192 9.27 -10.87 -11.89
C THR A 192 9.66 -12.24 -11.36
N VAL A 193 10.38 -12.30 -10.25
CA VAL A 193 10.67 -13.57 -9.57
C VAL A 193 9.44 -13.96 -8.75
N THR A 194 8.97 -15.17 -8.98
CA THR A 194 7.79 -15.74 -8.34
C THR A 194 8.17 -17.03 -7.66
N ARG A 195 7.64 -17.27 -6.47
CA ARG A 195 7.87 -18.51 -5.72
C ARG A 195 6.59 -19.31 -5.67
N VAL A 196 6.70 -20.62 -5.90
CA VAL A 196 5.55 -21.52 -5.86
C VAL A 196 5.15 -21.81 -4.42
N GLN A 197 3.86 -21.66 -4.14
CA GLN A 197 3.23 -22.02 -2.87
C GLN A 197 1.89 -22.71 -3.14
N ASN A 198 1.68 -23.88 -2.54
CA ASN A 198 0.51 -24.72 -2.74
C ASN A 198 0.21 -24.97 -4.23
N GLY A 199 1.25 -25.26 -5.03
CA GLY A 199 1.15 -25.55 -6.47
C GLY A 199 0.74 -24.34 -7.33
N LYS A 200 0.91 -23.11 -6.81
CA LYS A 200 0.60 -21.87 -7.52
C LYS A 200 1.76 -20.89 -7.48
N ALA A 201 2.01 -20.21 -8.60
CA ALA A 201 2.88 -19.05 -8.71
C ALA A 201 2.02 -17.79 -8.78
N LEU A 202 2.44 -16.76 -8.05
CA LEU A 202 1.80 -15.45 -8.10
C LEU A 202 2.46 -14.61 -9.19
N VAL A 203 1.75 -14.30 -10.27
CA VAL A 203 2.30 -13.51 -11.38
C VAL A 203 1.54 -12.20 -11.58
N PRO A 204 2.21 -11.11 -11.95
CA PRO A 204 1.56 -9.85 -12.30
C PRO A 204 0.89 -9.94 -13.68
N ALA A 205 -0.43 -9.83 -13.75
CA ALA A 205 -1.18 -9.72 -14.99
C ALA A 205 -1.53 -8.26 -15.30
N VAL A 206 -1.24 -7.82 -16.52
CA VAL A 206 -1.57 -6.48 -17.03
C VAL A 206 -2.52 -6.64 -18.20
N ASN A 207 -3.64 -5.91 -18.18
CA ASN A 207 -4.52 -5.82 -19.33
C ASN A 207 -3.95 -4.84 -20.36
N ALA A 208 -3.23 -5.35 -21.36
CA ALA A 208 -2.61 -4.53 -22.41
C ALA A 208 -3.63 -3.79 -23.31
N HIS A 209 -4.84 -4.34 -23.45
CA HIS A 209 -5.86 -3.84 -24.38
C HIS A 209 -6.63 -2.62 -23.86
N GLY A 210 -6.46 -2.24 -22.59
CA GLY A 210 -7.04 -1.03 -22.04
C GLY A 210 -8.58 -1.02 -22.01
N GLY A 211 -9.26 -2.16 -22.14
CA GLY A 211 -10.71 -2.28 -21.98
C GLY A 211 -11.06 -3.61 -21.29
N PRO A 212 -12.28 -3.78 -20.75
CA PRO A 212 -12.65 -4.98 -19.99
C PRO A 212 -12.44 -6.25 -20.81
N ILE A 213 -11.52 -7.12 -20.37
CA ILE A 213 -11.28 -8.43 -20.97
C ILE A 213 -11.66 -9.51 -19.97
N LYS A 214 -12.47 -10.45 -20.44
CA LYS A 214 -12.76 -11.68 -19.71
C LYS A 214 -11.53 -12.58 -19.82
N LEU A 215 -11.00 -13.02 -18.67
CA LEU A 215 -9.90 -13.96 -18.64
C LEU A 215 -10.29 -15.26 -19.40
N PRO A 216 -9.36 -15.87 -20.17
CA PRO A 216 -9.60 -17.13 -20.84
C PRO A 216 -10.05 -18.20 -19.84
N ARG A 217 -10.92 -19.11 -20.29
CA ARG A 217 -11.37 -20.23 -19.46
C ARG A 217 -10.20 -21.17 -19.22
N LYS A 218 -10.21 -21.91 -18.10
CA LYS A 218 -9.15 -22.87 -17.72
C LYS A 218 -8.75 -23.82 -18.86
N LYS A 219 -9.74 -24.32 -19.62
CA LYS A 219 -9.56 -25.17 -20.81
C LYS A 219 -8.76 -24.50 -21.95
N GLU A 220 -8.86 -23.18 -22.08
CA GLU A 220 -8.15 -22.39 -23.11
C GLU A 220 -6.71 -22.08 -22.69
N LEU A 221 -6.38 -22.25 -21.40
CA LEU A 221 -5.04 -22.08 -20.83
C LEU A 221 -4.24 -23.38 -20.76
N GLY A 222 -4.80 -24.50 -21.25
CA GLY A 222 -4.13 -25.81 -21.25
C GLY A 222 -4.06 -26.49 -19.88
N VAL A 223 -4.92 -26.11 -18.92
CA VAL A 223 -4.97 -26.63 -17.54
C VAL A 223 -6.34 -27.23 -17.21
#